data_AF-A0A1V4HS33-F1
#
_entry.id   AF-A0A1V4HS33-F1
#
_cell.length_a   1.000
_cell.length_b   1.000
_cell.length_c   1.000
_cell.angle_alpha   90.00
_cell.angle_beta   90.00
_cell.angle_gamma   90.00
#
_symmetry.space_group_name_H-M   'P 1'
#
loop_
_entity.id
_entity.type
_entity.pdbx_description
1 polymer ?
#
loop_
_entity_poly.entity_id
_entity_poly.type
_entity_poly.pdbx_seq_one_letter_code
_entity_poly.pdbx_strand_id
1 'polypeptide(L)' 'MLKLNDFILLKAIYSEELHNAILKRDSAAMNAIVQRDYSEELEDGYVSLEAIDTDRLFIEYSEILNDEEVMERLII' A
#
# COMPACT_ATOMS: atom_id res chain seq x y z
N MET A 1 -15.52 4.07 1.46
CA MET A 1 -14.39 3.95 2.40
C MET A 1 -13.50 2.85 1.88
N LEU A 2 -12.26 3.17 1.55
CA LEU A 2 -11.29 2.20 1.04
C LEU A 2 -10.76 1.37 2.21
N LYS A 3 -10.49 0.09 2.02
CA LYS A 3 -9.89 -0.73 3.08
C LYS A 3 -8.41 -0.41 3.23
N LEU A 4 -7.85 -0.53 4.44
CA LEU A 4 -6.45 -0.20 4.69
C LEU A 4 -5.50 -0.98 3.77
N ASN A 5 -5.73 -2.28 3.55
CA ASN A 5 -4.86 -3.07 2.67
C ASN A 5 -4.94 -2.59 1.21
N ASP A 6 -6.15 -2.31 0.71
CA ASP A 6 -6.33 -1.80 -0.65
C ASP A 6 -5.71 -0.41 -0.82
N PHE A 7 -5.79 0.43 0.22
CA PHE A 7 -5.14 1.74 0.27
C PHE A 7 -3.61 1.63 0.23
N ILE A 8 -3.03 0.70 1.00
CA ILE A 8 -1.58 0.44 1.00
C ILE A 8 -1.10 0.04 -0.39
N LEU A 9 -1.81 -0.87 -1.08
CA LEU A 9 -1.46 -1.27 -2.45
C LEU A 9 -1.42 -0.07 -3.41
N LEU A 10 -2.45 0.77 -3.34
CA LEU A 10 -2.55 1.97 -4.19
C LEU A 10 -1.40 2.95 -3.92
N LYS A 11 -1.11 3.23 -2.65
CA LYS A 11 -0.07 4.21 -2.27
C LYS A 11 1.34 3.67 -2.51
N ALA A 12 1.55 2.36 -2.43
CA ALA A 12 2.85 1.74 -2.68
C ALA A 12 3.35 1.90 -4.12
N ILE A 13 2.48 2.21 -5.07
CA ILE A 13 2.88 2.57 -6.44
C ILE A 13 3.73 3.85 -6.43
N TYR A 14 3.40 4.81 -5.57
CA TYR A 14 4.01 6.14 -5.54
C TYR A 14 4.98 6.33 -4.36
N SER A 15 4.93 5.47 -3.35
CA SER A 15 5.77 5.53 -2.16
C SER A 15 6.80 4.42 -2.18
N GLU A 16 8.06 4.78 -2.42
CA GLU A 16 9.19 3.85 -2.38
C GLU A 16 9.34 3.19 -0.99
N GLU A 17 9.05 3.92 0.09
CA GLU A 17 9.08 3.36 1.44
C GLU A 17 8.01 2.27 1.62
N LEU A 18 6.78 2.50 1.14
CA LEU A 18 5.72 1.48 1.20
C LEU A 18 6.02 0.29 0.29
N HIS A 19 6.48 0.55 -0.94
CA HIS A 19 6.96 -0.49 -1.85
C HIS A 19 7.94 -1.44 -1.15
N ASN A 20 8.99 -0.87 -0.55
CA ASN A 20 10.01 -1.63 0.16
C ASN A 20 9.45 -2.35 1.40
N ALA A 21 8.53 -1.73 2.14
CA ALA A 21 7.91 -2.34 3.30
C ALA A 21 7.04 -3.56 2.95
N ILE A 22 6.28 -3.47 1.84
CA ILE A 22 5.48 -4.60 1.32
C ILE A 22 6.40 -5.75 0.91
N LEU A 23 7.46 -5.47 0.13
CA LEU A 23 8.39 -6.51 -0.32
C LEU A 23 9.10 -7.22 0.85
N LYS A 24 9.34 -6.50 1.95
CA LYS A 24 9.90 -7.05 3.20
C LYS A 24 8.85 -7.68 4.11
N ARG A 25 7.56 -7.57 3.77
CA ARG A 25 6.42 -7.99 4.62
C ARG A 25 6.46 -7.35 6.01
N ASP A 26 6.93 -6.12 6.11
CA ASP A 26 7.10 -5.39 7.37
C ASP A 26 5.84 -4.57 7.70
N SER A 27 4.91 -5.18 8.44
CA SER A 27 3.66 -4.52 8.85
C SER A 27 3.87 -3.31 9.76
N ALA A 28 4.92 -3.34 10.59
CA ALA A 28 5.22 -2.23 11.48
C ALA A 28 5.69 -1.01 10.68
N ALA A 29 6.56 -1.23 9.70
CA ALA A 29 6.99 -0.18 8.77
C ALA A 29 5.80 0.35 7.94
N MET A 30 4.97 -0.54 7.36
CA MET A 30 3.78 -0.12 6.61
C MET A 30 2.85 0.75 7.45
N ASN A 31 2.56 0.35 8.68
CA ASN A 31 1.72 1.14 9.58
C ASN A 31 2.37 2.49 9.92
N ALA A 32 3.68 2.52 10.22
CA ALA A 32 4.38 3.75 10.53
C ALA A 32 4.34 4.74 9.36
N ILE A 33 4.55 4.27 8.13
CA ILE A 33 4.47 5.10 6.92
C ILE A 33 3.05 5.61 6.70
N VAL A 34 2.04 4.73 6.84
CA VAL A 34 0.63 5.12 6.67
C VAL A 34 0.20 6.19 7.68
N GLN A 35 0.60 6.05 8.94
CA GLN A 35 0.31 7.04 9.97
C GLN A 35 1.09 8.34 9.80
N ARG A 36 2.29 8.30 9.20
CA ARG A 36 3.15 9.49 9.01
C ARG A 36 2.70 10.31 7.80
N ASP A 37 2.45 9.66 6.68
CA ASP A 37 2.30 10.32 5.39
C ASP A 37 0.85 10.43 4.92
N TYR A 38 -0.06 9.66 5.52
CA TYR A 38 -1.47 9.59 5.12
C TYR A 38 -2.44 9.72 6.31
N SER A 39 -2.02 10.39 7.39
CA SER A 39 -2.87 10.56 8.58
C SER A 39 -4.18 11.28 8.27
N GLU A 40 -4.16 12.25 7.35
CA GLU A 40 -5.36 12.99 6.94
C GLU A 40 -6.40 12.04 6.32
N GLU A 41 -6.02 11.13 5.41
CA GLU A 41 -6.97 10.18 4.83
C GLU A 41 -7.55 9.18 5.84
N LEU A 42 -6.79 8.87 6.91
CA LEU A 42 -7.26 8.04 8.02
C LEU A 42 -8.24 8.81 8.91
N GLU A 43 -7.91 10.06 9.27
CA GLU A 43 -8.69 10.91 10.17
C GLU A 43 -10.01 11.37 9.54
N ASP A 44 -10.01 11.68 8.25
CA ASP A 44 -11.21 12.05 7.49
C ASP A 44 -12.15 10.85 7.24
N GLY A 45 -11.73 9.63 7.61
CA GLY A 45 -12.53 8.42 7.47
C GLY A 45 -12.67 7.96 6.01
N TYR A 46 -11.76 8.37 5.12
CA TYR A 46 -11.71 7.81 3.76
C TYR A 46 -11.25 6.36 3.76
N VAL A 47 -10.45 5.98 4.76
CA VAL A 47 -9.87 4.63 4.93
C VAL A 47 -10.45 3.93 6.15
N SER A 48 -10.89 2.68 5.97
CA SER A 48 -11.33 1.81 7.05
C SER A 48 -10.11 1.16 7.68
N LEU A 49 -9.92 1.40 8.97
CA LEU A 49 -8.88 0.74 9.75
C LEU A 49 -9.20 -0.76 9.87
N GLU A 50 -8.25 -1.58 9.47
CA GLU A 50 -8.29 -3.05 9.58
C GLU A 50 -6.86 -3.55 9.84
N ALA A 51 -6.71 -4.85 10.13
CA ALA A 51 -5.38 -5.44 10.26
C ALA A 51 -4.66 -5.43 8.90
N ILE A 52 -3.39 -5.05 8.90
CA ILE A 52 -2.51 -5.17 7.73
C ILE A 52 -2.23 -6.66 7.50
N ASP A 53 -2.65 -7.17 6.34
CA ASP A 53 -2.40 -8.54 5.89
C ASP A 53 -1.17 -8.54 4.99
N THR A 54 -0.01 -8.83 5.58
CA THR A 54 1.28 -8.76 4.88
C THR A 54 1.41 -9.78 3.75
N ASP A 55 0.77 -10.94 3.88
CA ASP A 55 0.86 -12.00 2.89
C ASP A 55 0.01 -11.65 1.67
N ARG A 56 -1.22 -11.18 1.89
CA ARG A 56 -2.09 -10.67 0.83
C ARG A 56 -1.42 -9.52 0.09
N LEU A 57 -0.93 -8.51 0.83
CA LEU A 57 -0.27 -7.34 0.24
C LEU A 57 0.94 -7.72 -0.60
N PHE A 58 1.78 -8.63 -0.11
CA PHE A 58 2.94 -9.09 -0.86
C PHE A 58 2.55 -9.78 -2.16
N ILE A 59 1.55 -10.67 -2.13
CA ILE A 59 1.11 -11.42 -3.31
C ILE A 59 0.50 -10.46 -4.35
N GLU A 60 -0.52 -9.69 -3.95
CA GLU A 60 -1.23 -8.78 -4.85
C GLU A 60 -0.29 -7.71 -5.43
N TYR A 61 0.62 -7.15 -4.60
CA TYR A 61 1.57 -6.16 -5.09
C TYR A 61 2.62 -6.76 -6.03
N SER A 62 3.05 -8.01 -5.78
CA SER A 62 3.96 -8.71 -6.71
C SER A 62 3.27 -8.98 -8.05
N GLU A 63 1.98 -9.28 -8.06
CA GLU A 63 1.20 -9.42 -9.29
C GLU A 63 1.13 -8.09 -10.05
N ILE A 64 0.86 -6.98 -9.35
CA ILE A 64 0.86 -5.62 -9.94
C ILE A 64 2.21 -5.28 -10.57
N LEU A 65 3.32 -5.57 -9.89
CA LEU A 65 4.67 -5.28 -10.42
C LEU A 65 5.03 -6.12 -11.64
N ASN A 66 4.47 -7.33 -11.76
CA ASN A 66 4.69 -8.23 -12.89
C ASN A 66 3.71 -7.99 -14.04
N ASP A 67 2.70 -7.15 -13.85
CA ASP A 67 1.78 -6.74 -14.90
C ASP A 67 2.38 -5.54 -15.66
N GLU A 68 2.99 -5.86 -16.81
CA GLU A 68 3.64 -4.87 -17.69
C GLU A 68 2.67 -3.75 -18.12
N GLU A 69 1.39 -4.05 -18.34
CA GLU A 69 0.40 -3.06 -18.77
C GLU A 69 0.05 -2.09 -17.64
N VAL A 70 -0.01 -2.58 -16.41
CA VAL A 70 -0.24 -1.74 -15.22
C VAL A 70 0.97 -0.87 -14.94
N MET A 71 2.19 -1.41 -15.02
CA MET A 71 3.42 -0.64 -14.82
C MET A 71 3.62 0.43 -15.89
N GLU A 72 3.32 0.14 -17.16
CA GLU A 72 3.39 1.13 -18.24
C GLU A 72 2.41 2.30 -18.04
N ARG A 73 1.20 2.05 -17.52
CA ARG A 73 0.22 3.11 -17.26
C ARG A 73 0.53 3.97 -16.03
N LEU A 74 1.35 3.47 -15.12
CA LEU A 74 1.70 4.15 -13.86
C LEU A 74 2.99 4.99 -13.95
N ILE A 75 3.81 4.79 -15.00
CA ILE A 75 5.09 5.49 -15.23
C ILE A 75 4.94 6.71 -16.18
N ILE A 76 3.75 6.99 -16.73
CA ILE A 76 3.50 8.09 -17.69
C ILE A 76 3.00 9.36 -16.99
#